data_AF-A0A8D8HVN4-F1
#
_entry.id   AF-A0A8D8HVN4-F1
#
_cell.length_a   1.000
_cell.length_b   1.000
_cell.length_c   1.000
_cell.angle_alpha   90.00
_cell.angle_beta   90.00
_cell.angle_gamma   90.00
#
_symmetry.space_group_name_H-M   'P 1'
#
loop_
_entity.id
_entity.type
_entity.pdbx_description
1 polymer ?
#
loop_
_entity_poly.entity_id
_entity_poly.type
_entity_poly.pdbx_seq_one_letter_code
_entity_poly.pdbx_strand_id
1 'polypeptide(L)'
;MEKERFSLLLLEPGEIYFEDFSVDLLLQPDDQQSQSKSSSSFQSSLIGRLKMCSKSVVFEAKDDIRQPLIKIAYKDCLQIRRWEPTRLDAMECNVLAIECSHYTEMLNDNVVQPYQQKDGKVFLFNFHYAKLDDYIQQLCQLHRASTLHAYEQNSMIATIVFSRHNRVKFNPLWLENLYEKIICDYQVDEINPLVVNPGRLLLTNAFVYFQPYNNIQRYPVVKI
;
A
#
# COMPACT_ATOMS: atom_id res chain seq x y z
N MET A 1 -3.72 11.33 18.77
CA MET A 1 -4.29 10.53 17.68
C MET A 1 -3.18 10.36 16.67
N GLU A 2 -2.70 9.13 16.48
CA GLU A 2 -1.38 8.85 15.90
C GLU A 2 -1.30 9.28 14.43
N LYS A 3 -0.24 10.04 14.12
CA LYS A 3 0.07 10.52 12.78
C LYS A 3 0.74 9.36 12.04
N GLU A 4 0.15 8.91 10.92
CA GLU A 4 0.80 7.95 10.03
C GLU A 4 2.14 8.55 9.54
N ARG A 5 3.22 7.75 9.58
CA ARG A 5 4.57 8.19 9.20
C ARG A 5 4.77 8.13 7.70
N PHE A 6 4.05 7.23 7.03
CA PHE A 6 4.07 7.19 5.58
C PHE A 6 3.47 8.47 4.98
N SER A 7 4.13 8.96 3.95
CA SER A 7 3.68 10.09 3.14
C SER A 7 3.99 9.80 1.68
N LEU A 8 3.21 10.40 0.78
CA LEU A 8 3.46 10.34 -0.67
C LEU A 8 4.84 10.89 -1.05
N LEU A 9 5.46 11.71 -0.18
CA LEU A 9 6.83 12.21 -0.33
C LEU A 9 7.92 11.12 -0.22
N LEU A 10 7.59 9.94 0.32
CA LEU A 10 8.53 8.81 0.43
C LEU A 10 8.55 7.94 -0.86
N LEU A 11 7.69 8.27 -1.83
CA LEU A 11 7.56 7.54 -3.08
C LEU A 11 8.56 8.06 -4.12
N GLU A 12 8.92 7.19 -5.06
CA GLU A 12 9.74 7.60 -6.20
C GLU A 12 8.96 8.54 -7.14
N PRO A 13 9.64 9.38 -7.94
CA PRO A 13 8.97 10.17 -8.96
C PRO A 13 8.10 9.30 -9.89
N GLY A 14 6.84 9.71 -10.06
CA GLY A 14 5.85 8.97 -10.86
C GLY A 14 5.35 7.67 -10.23
N GLU A 15 5.72 7.37 -8.98
CA GLU A 15 5.10 6.30 -8.20
C GLU A 15 3.75 6.76 -7.63
N ILE A 16 2.74 5.91 -7.77
CA ILE A 16 1.35 6.20 -7.38
C ILE A 16 1.00 5.30 -6.21
N TYR A 17 0.45 5.88 -5.15
CA TYR A 17 -0.12 5.12 -4.03
C TYR A 17 -1.56 4.73 -4.36
N PHE A 18 -1.89 3.44 -4.19
CA PHE A 18 -3.23 2.90 -4.49
C PHE A 18 -4.10 2.80 -3.24
N GLU A 19 -3.69 1.97 -2.29
CA GLU A 19 -4.42 1.68 -1.07
C GLU A 19 -3.50 0.96 -0.08
N ASP A 20 -4.02 0.68 1.12
CA ASP A 20 -3.29 -0.11 2.11
C ASP A 20 -4.15 -1.15 2.84
N PHE A 21 -3.45 -2.10 3.45
CA PHE A 21 -4.05 -3.27 4.07
C PHE A 21 -3.56 -3.42 5.51
N SER A 22 -4.48 -3.74 6.43
CA SER A 22 -4.11 -4.19 7.77
C SER A 22 -3.51 -5.59 7.68
N VAL A 23 -2.24 -5.71 8.07
CA VAL A 23 -1.50 -6.97 8.00
C VAL A 23 -0.65 -7.19 9.24
N ASP A 24 -0.30 -8.45 9.47
CA ASP A 24 0.82 -8.84 10.33
C ASP A 24 2.02 -9.26 9.49
N LEU A 25 3.19 -8.67 9.74
CA LEU A 25 4.44 -9.19 9.23
C LEU A 25 4.91 -10.35 10.13
N LEU A 26 4.92 -11.57 9.60
CA LEU A 26 5.37 -12.76 10.33
C LEU A 26 6.91 -12.79 10.32
N LEU A 27 7.51 -12.73 11.51
CA LEU A 27 8.97 -12.77 11.65
C LEU A 27 9.47 -14.21 11.53
N GLN A 28 10.54 -14.40 10.76
CA GLN A 28 11.20 -15.70 10.65
C GLN A 28 12.16 -15.91 11.84
N PRO A 29 12.48 -17.16 12.21
CA PRO A 29 13.34 -17.46 13.35
C PRO A 29 14.73 -16.78 13.29
N ASP A 30 15.28 -16.56 12.09
CA ASP A 30 16.58 -15.92 11.90
C ASP A 30 16.58 -14.41 12.18
N ASP A 31 15.41 -13.77 12.24
CA ASP A 31 15.24 -12.35 12.60
C ASP A 31 15.33 -12.12 14.13
N GLN A 32 15.42 -13.19 14.95
CA GLN A 32 15.38 -13.13 16.43
C GLN A 32 16.74 -12.92 17.12
N GLN A 33 17.63 -12.06 16.60
CA GLN A 33 18.91 -11.80 17.30
C GLN A 33 18.78 -11.01 18.62
N SER A 34 17.59 -10.53 18.98
CA SER A 34 17.41 -9.78 20.23
C SER A 34 15.98 -9.83 20.77
N GLN A 35 15.49 -11.02 21.12
CA GLN A 35 14.52 -11.17 22.22
C GLN A 35 14.38 -12.62 22.69
N SER A 36 14.29 -12.76 24.01
CA SER A 36 14.36 -14.00 24.78
C SER A 36 13.21 -14.98 24.50
N LYS A 37 13.62 -16.23 24.26
CA LYS A 37 12.92 -17.52 24.44
C LYS A 37 11.51 -17.47 25.05
N SER A 38 10.52 -17.83 24.24
CA SER A 38 9.48 -18.79 24.65
C SER A 38 8.91 -19.47 23.41
N SER A 39 8.34 -20.65 23.64
CA SER A 39 8.18 -21.71 22.67
C SER A 39 6.77 -21.74 22.09
N SER A 40 6.62 -21.35 20.83
CA SER A 40 5.62 -21.86 19.88
C SER A 40 6.00 -21.40 18.46
N SER A 41 5.72 -22.26 17.51
CA SER A 41 5.83 -22.01 16.06
C SER A 41 5.13 -20.68 15.68
N PHE A 42 5.89 -19.72 15.13
CA PHE A 42 5.49 -18.33 14.79
C PHE A 42 4.99 -17.48 15.98
N GLN A 43 5.87 -17.06 16.90
CA GLN A 43 5.43 -16.35 18.12
C GLN A 43 5.71 -14.84 18.16
N SER A 44 6.25 -14.23 17.10
CA SER A 44 6.37 -12.77 17.02
C SER A 44 5.97 -12.28 15.64
N SER A 45 4.89 -11.53 15.56
CA SER A 45 4.49 -10.78 14.37
C SER A 45 4.50 -9.28 14.67
N LEU A 46 4.75 -8.48 13.63
CA LEU A 46 4.62 -7.03 13.72
C LEU A 46 3.30 -6.62 13.08
N ILE A 47 2.39 -6.08 13.88
CA ILE A 47 1.13 -5.53 13.40
C ILE A 47 1.45 -4.23 12.66
N GLY A 48 0.88 -4.05 11.47
CA GLY A 48 1.14 -2.86 10.67
C GLY A 48 0.20 -2.68 9.50
N ARG A 49 0.54 -1.71 8.64
CA ARG A 49 -0.17 -1.44 7.40
C ARG A 49 0.77 -1.65 6.21
N LEU A 50 0.35 -2.49 5.27
CA LEU A 50 1.04 -2.71 4.00
C LEU A 50 0.43 -1.83 2.93
N LYS A 51 1.24 -0.91 2.41
CA LYS A 51 0.84 0.07 1.40
C LYS A 51 1.23 -0.41 0.03
N MET A 52 0.25 -0.54 -0.87
CA MET A 52 0.46 -0.94 -2.25
C MET A 52 0.63 0.32 -3.12
N CYS A 53 1.79 0.45 -3.73
CA CYS A 53 2.09 1.53 -4.68
C CYS A 53 2.32 0.96 -6.08
N SER A 54 2.57 1.80 -7.09
CA SER A 54 2.77 1.34 -8.46
C SER A 54 4.16 0.77 -8.74
N LYS A 55 5.16 1.09 -7.92
CA LYS A 55 6.56 0.62 -8.09
C LYS A 55 7.09 -0.15 -6.88
N SER A 56 6.41 -0.10 -5.75
CA SER A 56 6.83 -0.77 -4.52
C SER A 56 5.66 -1.11 -3.61
N VAL A 57 5.93 -1.94 -2.60
CA VAL A 57 5.11 -2.02 -1.40
C VAL A 57 5.88 -1.42 -0.22
N VAL A 58 5.16 -0.74 0.69
CA VAL A 58 5.75 -0.15 1.89
C VAL A 58 5.01 -0.65 3.13
N PHE A 59 5.72 -1.33 4.02
CA PHE A 59 5.19 -1.75 5.30
C PHE A 59 5.53 -0.73 6.39
N GLU A 60 4.53 -0.35 7.18
CA GLU A 60 4.67 0.48 8.37
C GLU A 60 4.17 -0.29 9.59
N ALA A 61 5.08 -0.56 10.55
CA ALA A 61 4.71 -1.14 11.83
C ALA A 61 3.91 -0.13 12.67
N LYS A 62 2.86 -0.60 13.32
CA LYS A 62 1.92 0.25 14.08
C LYS A 62 2.40 0.55 15.49
N ASP A 63 2.86 -0.48 16.20
CA ASP A 63 3.05 -0.41 17.66
C ASP A 63 4.40 0.19 18.08
N ASP A 64 5.34 0.34 17.15
CA ASP A 64 6.67 0.89 17.44
C ASP A 64 7.13 1.87 16.34
N ILE A 65 7.05 3.15 16.68
CA ILE A 65 7.48 4.28 15.84
C ILE A 65 8.99 4.22 15.54
N ARG A 66 9.78 3.51 16.35
CA ARG A 66 11.23 3.37 16.11
C ARG A 66 11.54 2.39 14.99
N GLN A 67 10.63 1.46 14.70
CA GLN A 67 10.82 0.54 13.59
C GLN A 67 10.91 1.30 12.27
N PRO A 68 11.81 0.91 11.36
CA PRO A 68 11.85 1.52 10.04
C PRO A 68 10.60 1.18 9.24
N LEU A 69 10.24 2.04 8.28
CA LEU A 69 9.38 1.62 7.19
C LEU A 69 10.18 0.72 6.27
N ILE A 70 9.59 -0.40 5.88
CA ILE A 70 10.19 -1.39 4.99
C ILE A 70 9.62 -1.16 3.60
N LYS A 71 10.43 -0.65 2.67
CA LYS A 71 10.08 -0.47 1.26
C LYS A 71 10.69 -1.59 0.43
N ILE A 72 9.84 -2.33 -0.28
CA ILE A 72 10.24 -3.40 -1.19
C ILE A 72 9.84 -2.96 -2.60
N ALA A 73 10.82 -2.58 -3.42
CA ALA A 73 10.56 -2.20 -4.80
C ALA A 73 10.30 -3.43 -5.66
N TYR A 74 9.31 -3.36 -6.55
CA TYR A 74 8.93 -4.50 -7.39
C TYR A 74 10.07 -4.97 -8.30
N LYS A 75 10.92 -4.05 -8.75
CA LYS A 75 12.11 -4.37 -9.56
C LYS A 75 13.09 -5.29 -8.84
N ASP A 76 13.10 -5.24 -7.50
CA ASP A 76 13.99 -6.03 -6.65
C ASP A 76 13.31 -7.32 -6.15
N CYS A 77 12.01 -7.50 -6.43
CA CYS A 77 11.28 -8.72 -6.11
C CYS A 77 11.68 -9.86 -7.04
N LEU A 78 12.03 -11.01 -6.45
CA LEU A 78 12.26 -12.27 -7.14
C LEU A 78 10.93 -13.01 -7.37
N GLN A 79 10.06 -13.01 -6.36
CA GLN A 79 8.77 -13.69 -6.43
C GLN A 79 7.72 -13.01 -5.55
N ILE A 80 6.49 -12.92 -6.07
CA ILE A 80 5.30 -12.55 -5.31
C ILE A 80 4.28 -13.67 -5.45
N ARG A 81 3.84 -14.28 -4.35
CA ARG A 81 2.89 -15.38 -4.38
C ARG A 81 2.09 -15.52 -3.09
N ARG A 82 1.02 -16.29 -3.14
CA ARG A 82 0.38 -16.81 -1.94
C ARG A 82 1.35 -17.76 -1.24
N TRP A 83 1.48 -17.61 0.07
CA TRP A 83 2.18 -18.58 0.88
C TRP A 83 1.28 -19.80 1.07
N GLU A 84 1.79 -20.97 0.74
CA GLU A 84 1.10 -22.24 0.92
C GLU A 84 1.86 -23.05 1.98
N PRO A 85 1.24 -23.40 3.12
CA PRO A 85 1.87 -24.27 4.10
C PRO A 85 2.10 -25.66 3.52
N THR A 86 3.20 -26.29 3.89
CA THR A 86 3.62 -27.63 3.42
C THR A 86 2.70 -28.77 3.90
N ARG A 87 1.70 -28.49 4.76
CA ARG A 87 0.76 -29.49 5.28
C ARG A 87 -0.64 -29.24 4.72
N LEU A 88 -1.25 -30.32 4.24
CA LEU A 88 -2.52 -30.39 3.47
C LEU A 88 -3.78 -29.96 4.25
N ASP A 89 -3.69 -29.61 5.53
CA ASP A 89 -4.82 -29.25 6.39
C ASP A 89 -5.00 -27.73 6.56
N ALA A 90 -4.72 -26.96 5.50
CA ALA A 90 -4.69 -25.51 5.61
C ALA A 90 -6.04 -24.87 5.25
N MET A 91 -6.68 -24.33 6.28
CA MET A 91 -7.64 -23.22 6.21
C MET A 91 -7.19 -22.16 5.18
N GLU A 92 -8.12 -21.46 4.53
CA GLU A 92 -7.83 -20.42 3.53
C GLU A 92 -6.66 -19.52 3.98
N CYS A 93 -5.51 -19.66 3.31
CA CYS A 93 -4.31 -18.94 3.71
C CYS A 93 -4.31 -17.54 3.09
N ASN A 94 -4.49 -16.54 3.96
CA ASN A 94 -4.51 -15.13 3.58
C ASN A 94 -3.12 -14.47 3.70
N VAL A 95 -2.07 -15.25 3.45
CA VAL A 95 -0.67 -14.85 3.64
C VAL A 95 0.00 -14.62 2.29
N LEU A 96 0.52 -13.41 2.11
CA LEU A 96 1.31 -13.01 0.96
C LEU A 96 2.80 -13.24 1.25
N ALA A 97 3.49 -13.95 0.36
CA ALA A 97 4.94 -14.08 0.38
C ALA A 97 5.56 -13.16 -0.71
N ILE A 98 6.48 -12.30 -0.29
CA ILE A 98 7.31 -11.48 -1.17
C ILE A 98 8.77 -11.84 -0.93
N GLU A 99 9.38 -12.50 -1.92
CA GLU A 99 10.81 -12.76 -1.95
C GLU A 99 11.49 -11.65 -2.75
N CYS A 100 12.52 -11.04 -2.17
CA CYS A 100 13.25 -9.93 -2.79
C CYS A 100 14.76 -10.13 -2.66
N SER A 101 15.51 -9.52 -3.57
CA SER A 101 16.97 -9.51 -3.57
C SER A 101 17.55 -8.45 -2.62
N HIS A 102 16.85 -7.32 -2.48
CA HIS A 102 17.15 -6.24 -1.56
C HIS A 102 15.86 -5.56 -1.11
N TYR A 103 15.90 -4.92 0.04
CA TYR A 103 14.84 -4.03 0.51
C TYR A 103 15.44 -2.77 1.16
N THR A 104 14.62 -1.74 1.31
CA THR A 104 15.05 -0.44 1.84
C THR A 104 14.36 -0.14 3.17
N GLU A 105 15.14 0.19 4.18
CA GLU A 105 14.67 0.70 5.47
C GLU A 105 14.71 2.23 5.47
N MET A 106 13.58 2.85 5.83
CA MET A 106 13.40 4.30 5.85
C MET A 106 12.90 4.77 7.21
N LEU A 107 13.19 6.03 7.54
CA LEU A 107 12.75 6.69 8.78
C LEU A 107 13.04 5.88 10.06
N ASN A 108 14.14 5.12 10.13
CA ASN A 108 14.50 4.42 11.37
C ASN A 108 14.57 5.40 12.55
N ASP A 109 14.09 5.00 13.74
CA ASP A 109 13.88 5.87 14.90
C ASP A 109 13.00 7.10 14.64
N ASN A 110 12.21 7.07 13.56
CA ASN A 110 11.41 8.19 13.06
C ASN A 110 12.23 9.46 12.73
N VAL A 111 13.49 9.27 12.31
CA VAL A 111 14.41 10.35 11.94
C VAL A 111 14.63 10.38 10.42
N VAL A 112 14.70 11.58 9.84
CA VAL A 112 15.10 11.77 8.45
C VAL A 112 16.60 11.54 8.33
N GLN A 113 16.96 10.39 7.76
CA GLN A 113 18.34 9.95 7.57
C GLN A 113 18.47 9.19 6.24
N PRO A 114 19.69 8.98 5.72
CA PRO A 114 19.90 8.20 4.51
C PRO A 114 19.25 6.82 4.62
N TYR A 115 18.57 6.41 3.55
CA TYR A 115 17.90 5.12 3.51
C TYR A 115 18.92 3.98 3.52
N GLN A 116 18.62 2.93 4.28
CA GLN A 116 19.51 1.77 4.39
C GLN A 116 19.00 0.66 3.47
N GLN A 117 19.82 0.28 2.49
CA GLN A 117 19.55 -0.94 1.73
C GLN A 117 20.04 -2.14 2.53
N LYS A 118 19.20 -3.17 2.60
CA LYS A 118 19.45 -4.43 3.29
C LYS A 118 19.39 -5.58 2.30
N ASP A 119 20.04 -6.68 2.67
CA ASP A 119 20.00 -7.91 1.89
C ASP A 119 18.58 -8.49 1.85
N GLY A 120 18.30 -9.16 0.74
CA GLY A 120 17.01 -9.74 0.44
C GLY A 120 16.58 -10.81 1.44
N LYS A 121 15.28 -10.84 1.71
CA LYS A 121 14.63 -11.91 2.46
C LYS A 121 13.20 -12.14 1.99
N VAL A 122 12.58 -13.18 2.54
CA VAL A 122 11.17 -13.50 2.30
C VAL A 122 10.32 -12.83 3.36
N PHE A 123 9.48 -11.88 2.93
CA PHE A 123 8.48 -11.24 3.79
C PHE A 123 7.16 -12.00 3.70
N LEU A 124 6.57 -12.29 4.85
CA LEU A 124 5.28 -12.96 4.96
C LEU A 124 4.27 -12.02 5.61
N PHE A 125 3.27 -11.57 4.86
CA PHE A 125 2.23 -10.66 5.32
C PHE A 125 0.90 -11.38 5.43
N ASN A 126 0.36 -11.51 6.65
CA ASN A 126 -0.97 -12.07 6.89
C ASN A 126 -2.03 -10.96 6.86
N PHE A 127 -3.00 -11.05 5.95
CA PHE A 127 -4.03 -10.03 5.75
C PHE A 127 -5.23 -10.25 6.70
N HIS A 128 -5.73 -9.19 7.32
CA HIS A 128 -6.85 -9.29 8.29
C HIS A 128 -8.23 -9.08 7.68
N TYR A 129 -8.44 -7.95 7.00
CA TYR A 129 -9.77 -7.53 6.51
C TYR A 129 -9.92 -7.63 4.99
N ALA A 130 -8.82 -7.77 4.27
CA ALA A 130 -8.77 -7.88 2.83
C ALA A 130 -8.47 -9.32 2.42
N LYS A 131 -9.14 -9.84 1.39
CA LYS A 131 -8.85 -11.16 0.82
C LYS A 131 -7.70 -11.04 -0.16
N LEU A 132 -6.65 -11.81 0.03
CA LEU A 132 -5.46 -11.79 -0.82
C LEU A 132 -5.79 -12.10 -2.29
N ASP A 133 -6.78 -12.96 -2.57
CA ASP A 133 -7.19 -13.29 -3.94
C ASP A 133 -7.59 -12.06 -4.76
N ASP A 134 -8.18 -11.05 -4.11
CA ASP A 134 -8.67 -9.85 -4.79
C ASP A 134 -7.50 -8.95 -5.24
N TYR A 135 -6.33 -9.05 -4.60
CA TYR A 135 -5.20 -8.13 -4.78
C TYR A 135 -3.93 -8.80 -5.34
N ILE A 136 -3.77 -10.11 -5.19
CA ILE A 136 -2.56 -10.83 -5.60
C ILE A 136 -2.31 -10.68 -7.10
N GLN A 137 -3.35 -10.74 -7.92
CA GLN A 137 -3.23 -10.54 -9.37
C GLN A 137 -2.72 -9.13 -9.70
N GLN A 138 -3.17 -8.12 -8.95
CA GLN A 138 -2.69 -6.75 -9.14
C GLN A 138 -1.23 -6.62 -8.72
N LEU A 139 -0.82 -7.19 -7.58
CA LEU A 139 0.58 -7.20 -7.14
C LEU A 139 1.49 -7.88 -8.18
N CYS A 140 1.08 -9.03 -8.72
CA CYS A 140 1.81 -9.73 -9.77
C CYS A 140 1.87 -8.93 -11.09
N GLN A 141 0.81 -8.19 -11.44
CA GLN A 141 0.83 -7.30 -12.61
C GLN A 141 1.81 -6.14 -12.42
N LEU A 142 1.85 -5.54 -11.24
CA LEU A 142 2.80 -4.47 -10.91
C LEU A 142 4.25 -4.99 -10.88
N HIS A 143 4.46 -6.19 -10.34
CA HIS A 143 5.75 -6.89 -10.42
C HIS A 143 6.18 -7.11 -11.86
N ARG A 144 5.30 -7.66 -12.70
CA ARG A 144 5.58 -7.80 -14.14
C ARG A 144 5.86 -6.46 -14.81
N ALA A 145 5.13 -5.40 -14.47
CA ALA A 145 5.37 -4.08 -15.04
C ALA A 145 6.80 -3.59 -14.75
N SER A 146 7.35 -3.93 -13.57
CA SER A 146 8.70 -3.54 -13.16
C SER A 146 9.83 -4.22 -13.92
N THR A 147 9.56 -5.33 -14.63
CA THR A 147 10.55 -6.02 -15.46
C THR A 147 10.57 -5.54 -16.91
N LEU A 148 9.64 -4.66 -17.29
CA LEU A 148 9.53 -4.08 -18.62
C LEU A 148 10.41 -2.82 -18.77
N HIS A 149 10.64 -2.40 -20.01
CA HIS A 149 11.26 -1.12 -20.28
C HIS A 149 10.38 0.05 -19.84
N ALA A 150 10.99 1.19 -19.52
CA ALA A 150 10.31 2.33 -18.90
C ALA A 150 9.03 2.78 -19.62
N TYR A 151 9.02 2.79 -20.96
CA TYR A 151 7.83 3.15 -21.74
C TYR A 151 6.67 2.16 -21.52
N GLU A 152 6.95 0.86 -21.62
CA GLU A 152 5.96 -0.21 -21.46
C GLU A 152 5.48 -0.31 -20.00
N GLN A 153 6.40 -0.15 -19.04
CA GLN A 153 6.09 -0.06 -17.62
C GLN A 153 5.10 1.07 -17.35
N ASN A 154 5.38 2.29 -17.85
CA ASN A 154 4.51 3.44 -17.67
C ASN A 154 3.14 3.23 -18.32
N SER A 155 3.09 2.64 -19.51
CA SER A 155 1.84 2.33 -20.20
C SER A 155 0.99 1.30 -19.43
N MET A 156 1.63 0.25 -18.90
CA MET A 156 0.95 -0.76 -18.09
C MET A 156 0.43 -0.18 -16.78
N ILE A 157 1.23 0.61 -16.06
CA ILE A 157 0.81 1.29 -14.82
C ILE A 157 -0.36 2.25 -15.12
N ALA A 158 -0.27 3.07 -16.18
CA ALA A 158 -1.36 3.96 -16.56
C ALA A 158 -2.66 3.22 -16.84
N THR A 159 -2.59 2.04 -17.46
CA THR A 159 -3.76 1.18 -17.72
C THR A 159 -4.37 0.64 -16.43
N ILE A 160 -3.53 0.20 -15.48
CA ILE A 160 -3.97 -0.26 -14.15
C ILE A 160 -4.66 0.89 -13.40
N VAL A 161 -4.04 2.07 -13.39
CA VAL A 161 -4.56 3.30 -12.76
C VAL A 161 -5.92 3.67 -13.35
N PHE A 162 -6.02 3.77 -14.68
CA PHE A 162 -7.26 4.08 -15.38
C PHE A 162 -8.38 3.09 -15.06
N SER A 163 -8.07 1.79 -15.08
CA SER A 163 -9.02 0.73 -14.73
C SER A 163 -9.52 0.84 -13.29
N ARG A 164 -8.67 1.26 -12.35
CA ARG A 164 -9.04 1.48 -10.95
C ARG A 164 -9.91 2.72 -10.77
N HIS A 165 -9.50 3.84 -11.34
CA HIS A 165 -10.23 5.12 -11.24
C HIS A 165 -11.66 5.01 -11.78
N ASN A 166 -11.87 4.25 -12.85
CA ASN A 166 -13.19 4.01 -13.43
C ASN A 166 -14.10 3.10 -12.59
N ARG A 167 -13.53 2.27 -11.71
CA ARG A 167 -14.30 1.41 -10.80
C ARG A 167 -14.77 2.15 -9.56
N VAL A 168 -14.03 3.18 -9.13
CA VAL A 168 -14.44 4.03 -8.01
C VAL A 168 -15.63 4.88 -8.43
N LYS A 169 -16.70 4.84 -7.62
CA LYS A 169 -17.87 5.70 -7.78
C LYS A 169 -18.02 6.58 -6.54
N PHE A 170 -18.51 7.80 -6.74
CA PHE A 170 -18.88 8.65 -5.64
C PHE A 170 -20.06 8.03 -4.89
N ASN A 171 -19.98 7.95 -3.56
CA ASN A 171 -21.08 7.49 -2.72
C ASN A 171 -21.98 8.70 -2.39
N PRO A 172 -23.24 8.75 -2.86
CA PRO A 172 -24.14 9.89 -2.61
C PRO A 172 -24.41 10.15 -1.12
N LEU A 173 -24.18 9.16 -0.25
CA LEU A 173 -24.32 9.30 1.20
C LEU A 173 -23.27 10.24 1.83
N TRP A 174 -22.25 10.64 1.07
CA TRP A 174 -21.26 11.62 1.50
C TRP A 174 -21.64 13.08 1.20
N LEU A 175 -22.77 13.30 0.53
CA LEU A 175 -23.34 14.64 0.40
C LEU A 175 -23.82 15.15 1.76
N GLU A 176 -23.71 16.46 1.98
CA GLU A 176 -24.11 17.07 3.25
C GLU A 176 -25.63 17.17 3.36
N ASN A 177 -26.29 17.37 2.22
CA ASN A 177 -27.73 17.51 2.15
C ASN A 177 -28.34 16.58 1.07
N LEU A 178 -29.43 15.90 1.44
CA LEU A 178 -30.18 14.98 0.58
C LEU A 178 -30.79 15.65 -0.66
N TYR A 179 -30.94 16.98 -0.65
CA TYR A 179 -31.45 17.76 -1.78
C TYR A 179 -30.35 18.25 -2.73
N GLU A 180 -29.08 17.96 -2.42
CA GLU A 180 -27.99 18.29 -3.33
C GLU A 180 -28.07 17.49 -4.62
N LYS A 181 -27.88 18.19 -5.73
CA LYS A 181 -27.85 17.61 -7.07
C LYS A 181 -26.47 17.76 -7.65
N ILE A 182 -25.94 16.66 -8.14
CA ILE A 182 -24.67 16.62 -8.88
C ILE A 182 -24.89 17.33 -10.22
N ILE A 183 -24.12 18.40 -10.45
CA ILE A 183 -24.08 19.15 -11.70
C ILE A 183 -23.00 18.57 -12.61
N CYS A 184 -21.82 18.29 -12.07
CA CYS A 184 -20.69 17.73 -12.81
C CYS A 184 -19.88 16.73 -11.98
N ASP A 185 -19.27 15.77 -12.66
CA ASP A 185 -18.33 14.77 -12.14
C ASP A 185 -17.11 14.74 -13.07
N TYR A 186 -15.94 15.13 -12.55
CA TYR A 186 -14.69 15.17 -13.30
C TYR A 186 -13.60 14.34 -12.61
N GLN A 187 -12.77 13.67 -13.40
CA GLN A 187 -11.50 13.12 -12.93
C GLN A 187 -10.47 14.27 -12.92
N VAL A 188 -9.83 14.51 -11.79
CA VAL A 188 -8.89 15.61 -11.59
C VAL A 188 -7.67 15.16 -10.79
N ASP A 189 -6.61 15.96 -10.82
CA ASP A 189 -5.45 15.78 -9.97
C ASP A 189 -5.38 16.91 -8.93
N GLU A 190 -5.32 16.54 -7.65
CA GLU A 190 -5.01 17.47 -6.56
C GLU A 190 -3.50 17.74 -6.55
N ILE A 191 -3.13 18.99 -6.81
CA ILE A 191 -1.73 19.41 -6.87
C ILE A 191 -1.34 20.03 -5.55
N ASN A 192 -0.48 19.33 -4.81
CA ASN A 192 0.19 19.80 -3.61
C ASN A 192 1.69 20.01 -3.89
N PRO A 193 2.41 20.78 -3.05
CA PRO A 193 3.86 20.89 -3.20
C PRO A 193 4.51 19.51 -3.23
N LEU A 194 5.20 19.20 -4.34
CA LEU A 194 5.93 17.94 -4.58
C LEU A 194 5.04 16.67 -4.67
N VAL A 195 3.72 16.80 -4.65
CA VAL A 195 2.79 15.66 -4.64
C VAL A 195 1.62 15.93 -5.56
N VAL A 196 1.34 14.98 -6.45
CA VAL A 196 0.15 14.98 -7.30
C VAL A 196 -0.70 13.79 -6.89
N ASN A 197 -1.93 14.04 -6.44
CA ASN A 197 -2.83 13.01 -5.95
C ASN A 197 -4.10 12.94 -6.82
N PRO A 198 -4.32 11.85 -7.58
CA PRO A 198 -5.48 11.76 -8.46
C PRO A 198 -6.76 11.51 -7.65
N GLY A 199 -7.85 12.10 -8.12
CA GLY A 199 -9.16 11.99 -7.49
C GLY A 199 -10.30 12.39 -8.42
N ARG A 200 -11.47 12.53 -7.80
CA ARG A 200 -12.71 12.95 -8.44
C ARG A 200 -13.15 14.27 -7.83
N LEU A 201 -13.50 15.23 -8.68
CA LEU A 201 -14.15 16.46 -8.29
C LEU A 201 -15.64 16.37 -8.61
N LEU A 202 -16.47 16.54 -7.60
CA LEU A 202 -17.92 16.58 -7.72
C LEU A 202 -18.39 18.00 -7.46
N LEU A 203 -19.04 18.60 -8.45
CA LEU A 203 -19.70 19.89 -8.31
C LEU A 203 -21.18 19.66 -8.09
N THR A 204 -21.70 20.09 -6.95
CA THR A 204 -23.15 20.14 -6.68
C THR A 204 -23.69 21.55 -6.85
N ASN A 205 -25.00 21.70 -6.69
CA ASN A 205 -25.66 23.01 -6.65
C ASN A 205 -25.34 23.84 -5.39
N ALA A 206 -24.60 23.29 -4.42
CA ALA A 206 -24.25 23.96 -3.16
C ALA A 206 -22.76 23.96 -2.88
N PHE A 207 -22.07 22.85 -3.14
CA PHE A 207 -20.69 22.63 -2.70
C PHE A 207 -19.83 21.96 -3.78
N VAL A 208 -18.52 22.04 -3.56
CA VAL A 208 -17.52 21.29 -4.32
C VAL A 208 -16.94 20.22 -3.40
N TYR A 209 -16.93 18.98 -3.87
CA TYR A 209 -16.35 17.86 -3.16
C TYR A 209 -15.17 17.29 -3.93
N PHE A 210 -14.12 16.91 -3.22
CA PHE A 210 -13.01 16.15 -3.74
C PHE A 210 -12.95 14.78 -3.06
N GLN A 211 -12.86 13.73 -3.87
CA GLN A 211 -12.70 12.34 -3.43
C GLN A 211 -11.39 11.80 -4.01
N PRO A 212 -10.34 11.55 -3.21
CA PRO A 212 -9.13 10.88 -3.69
C PRO A 212 -9.44 9.44 -4.13
N TYR A 213 -8.68 8.91 -5.10
CA TYR A 213 -8.79 7.51 -5.52
C TYR A 213 -8.05 6.53 -4.59
N ASN A 214 -7.28 7.06 -3.65
CA ASN A 214 -6.60 6.31 -2.59
C ASN A 214 -7.13 6.72 -1.22
N ASN A 215 -6.70 5.99 -0.19
CA ASN A 215 -7.11 6.20 1.20
C ASN A 215 -6.02 6.90 2.04
N ILE A 216 -5.20 7.76 1.41
CA ILE A 216 -4.15 8.52 2.12
C ILE A 216 -4.74 9.56 3.07
N GLN A 217 -5.90 10.11 2.71
CA GLN A 217 -6.60 11.10 3.52
C GLN A 217 -7.48 10.38 4.53
N ARG A 218 -7.56 10.95 5.74
CA ARG A 218 -8.41 10.43 6.81
C ARG A 218 -9.89 10.39 6.43
N TYR A 219 -10.34 11.40 5.69
CA TYR A 219 -11.72 11.52 5.24
C TYR A 219 -11.83 11.06 3.79
N PRO A 220 -12.83 10.22 3.45
CA PRO A 220 -12.98 9.71 2.10
C PRO A 220 -13.39 10.80 1.09
N VAL A 221 -13.99 11.89 1.59
CA VAL A 221 -14.39 13.04 0.80
C VAL A 221 -14.06 14.30 1.59
N VAL A 222 -13.47 15.27 0.90
CA VAL A 222 -13.22 16.61 1.42
C VAL A 222 -14.15 17.58 0.72
N LYS A 223 -14.86 18.38 1.52
CA LYS A 223 -15.61 19.53 1.05
C LYS A 223 -14.65 20.71 0.92
N ILE A 224 -14.61 21.34 -0.25
CA ILE A 224 -13.77 22.50 -0.57
C ILE A 224 -14.58 23.77 -0.39
#